data_AF-A0A7J2LF79-F1
#
_entry.id   AF-A0A7J2LF79-F1
#
_cell.length_a   1.000
_cell.length_b   1.000
_cell.length_c   1.000
_cell.angle_alpha   90.00
_cell.angle_beta   90.00
_cell.angle_gamma   90.00
#
_symmetry.space_group_name_H-M   'P 1'
#
loop_
_entity.id
_entity.type
_entity.pdbx_description
1 polymer ?
#
loop_
_entity_poly.entity_id
_entity_poly.type
_entity_poly.pdbx_seq_one_letter_code
_entity_poly.pdbx_strand_id
1 'polypeptide(L)'
;MHAKTTLSVIKADVGSIAGHHVVHPKLLEKCREKLKEGVDAGIIRDFYVTNCGDDIELIMTHRRGVDSPEVHKLAWETLKAAADVAKDLHLYGAGQDLLKEAFSGNVKGMGPGVAEIEFAERESEPVIVFMADKTSAGGWNLPLFRAFADPFCTAGLIIDPSMHDGFIFTVLDVIESKRVELNCPEEMYDLLALIGDPHRYAIERIHRKVDREPCAVTSTSRLSLIAGRYV
;
A
#
# COMPACT_ATOMS: atom_id res chain seq x y z
N MET A 1 17.92 -0.08 22.14
CA MET A 1 16.81 0.21 21.20
C MET A 1 16.81 -0.88 20.16
N HIS A 2 15.72 -1.63 20.02
CA HIS A 2 15.59 -2.57 18.89
C HIS A 2 15.63 -1.78 17.58
N ALA A 3 16.34 -2.29 16.58
CA ALA A 3 16.35 -1.68 15.26
C ALA A 3 14.95 -1.82 14.65
N LYS A 4 14.31 -0.70 14.29
CA LYS A 4 13.02 -0.73 13.61
C LYS A 4 13.16 -1.25 12.18
N THR A 5 12.13 -1.93 11.71
CA THR A 5 11.99 -2.39 10.33
C THR A 5 10.80 -1.67 9.70
N THR A 6 10.95 -1.32 8.43
CA THR A 6 9.89 -0.76 7.60
C THR A 6 9.56 -1.77 6.52
N LEU A 7 8.27 -2.08 6.38
CA LEU A 7 7.72 -2.82 5.24
C LEU A 7 7.04 -1.81 4.33
N SER A 8 7.50 -1.75 3.08
CA SER A 8 6.96 -0.85 2.06
C SER A 8 6.50 -1.64 0.86
N VAL A 9 5.24 -1.43 0.47
CA VAL A 9 4.65 -1.96 -0.75
C VAL A 9 4.40 -0.78 -1.67
N ILE A 10 5.13 -0.74 -2.77
CA ILE A 10 4.99 0.30 -3.80
C ILE A 10 4.57 -0.37 -5.10
N LYS A 11 3.49 0.12 -5.70
CA LYS A 11 2.82 -0.54 -6.83
C LYS A 11 2.49 0.44 -7.95
N ALA A 12 2.48 -0.05 -9.19
CA ALA A 12 2.07 0.73 -10.36
C ALA A 12 1.76 -0.16 -11.57
N ASP A 13 0.82 0.27 -12.41
CA ASP A 13 0.67 -0.22 -13.78
C ASP A 13 1.68 0.49 -14.69
N VAL A 14 2.56 -0.30 -15.30
CA VAL A 14 3.56 0.18 -16.27
C VAL A 14 3.41 -0.48 -17.64
N GLY A 15 2.35 -1.25 -17.85
CA GLY A 15 1.99 -1.89 -19.11
C GLY A 15 1.72 -3.39 -18.98
N SER A 16 0.81 -3.88 -19.82
CA SER A 16 0.22 -5.21 -19.70
C SER A 16 -0.03 -5.90 -21.05
N ILE A 17 -0.17 -7.23 -21.00
CA ILE A 17 -0.41 -8.09 -22.16
C ILE A 17 -1.89 -8.03 -22.54
N ALA A 18 -2.19 -7.77 -23.81
CA ALA A 18 -3.53 -7.86 -24.41
C ALA A 18 -4.59 -6.93 -23.77
N GLY A 19 -4.18 -5.74 -23.34
CA GLY A 19 -5.01 -4.82 -22.58
C GLY A 19 -4.76 -4.95 -21.07
N HIS A 20 -5.67 -4.38 -20.28
CA HIS A 20 -5.65 -4.38 -18.81
C HIS A 20 -5.90 -5.76 -18.18
N HIS A 21 -5.02 -6.72 -18.47
CA HIS A 21 -5.19 -8.13 -18.11
C HIS A 21 -4.09 -8.63 -17.17
N VAL A 22 -2.83 -8.64 -17.62
CA VAL A 22 -1.73 -9.19 -16.80
C VAL A 22 -0.37 -8.57 -17.14
N VAL A 23 0.46 -8.38 -16.12
CA VAL A 23 1.86 -7.98 -16.28
C VAL A 23 2.66 -9.04 -17.06
N HIS A 24 3.50 -8.59 -17.99
CA HIS A 24 4.41 -9.48 -18.71
C HIS A 24 5.59 -9.93 -17.82
N PRO A 25 5.99 -11.22 -17.77
CA PRO A 25 7.05 -11.73 -16.87
C PRO A 25 8.38 -10.98 -16.93
N LYS A 26 8.82 -10.54 -18.13
CA LYS A 26 10.02 -9.71 -18.33
C LYS A 26 10.01 -8.38 -17.56
N LEU A 27 8.85 -7.78 -17.30
CA LEU A 27 8.76 -6.57 -16.47
C LEU A 27 9.10 -6.93 -15.02
N LEU A 28 8.56 -8.04 -14.49
CA LEU A 28 8.86 -8.51 -13.15
C LEU A 28 10.34 -8.92 -13.00
N GLU A 29 10.92 -9.57 -14.02
CA GLU A 29 12.35 -9.88 -14.06
C GLU A 29 13.19 -8.60 -13.99
N LYS A 30 12.84 -7.57 -14.77
CA LYS A 30 13.54 -6.30 -14.73
C LYS A 30 13.42 -5.63 -13.37
N CYS A 31 12.25 -5.71 -12.73
CA CYS A 31 12.07 -5.21 -11.38
C CYS A 31 12.97 -5.92 -10.36
N ARG A 32 13.09 -7.26 -10.44
CA ARG A 32 13.96 -8.05 -9.56
C ARG A 32 15.43 -7.69 -9.73
N GLU A 33 15.88 -7.48 -10.96
CA GLU A 33 17.24 -7.02 -11.26
C GLU A 33 17.53 -5.67 -10.57
N LYS A 34 16.66 -4.68 -10.76
CA LYS A 34 16.83 -3.34 -10.19
C LYS A 34 16.75 -3.32 -8.66
N LEU A 35 15.83 -4.08 -8.06
CA LEU A 35 15.75 -4.16 -6.59
C LEU A 35 16.94 -4.90 -5.99
N LYS A 36 17.55 -5.86 -6.71
CA LYS A 36 18.79 -6.51 -6.27
C LYS A 36 19.94 -5.51 -6.15
N GLU A 37 20.07 -4.57 -7.07
CA GLU A 37 21.03 -3.46 -6.95
C GLU A 37 20.78 -2.64 -5.67
N GLY A 38 19.51 -2.42 -5.32
CA GLY A 38 19.11 -1.74 -4.08
C GLY A 38 19.49 -2.51 -2.81
N VAL A 39 19.44 -3.84 -2.84
CA VAL A 39 19.95 -4.69 -1.75
C VAL A 39 21.48 -4.60 -1.66
N ASP A 40 22.18 -4.70 -2.79
CA ASP A 40 23.65 -4.67 -2.84
C ASP A 40 24.20 -3.30 -2.41
N ALA A 41 23.48 -2.22 -2.70
CA ALA A 41 23.78 -0.87 -2.24
C ALA A 41 23.36 -0.60 -0.78
N GLY A 42 22.68 -1.54 -0.10
CA GLY A 42 22.20 -1.39 1.27
C GLY A 42 21.06 -0.37 1.43
N ILE A 43 20.32 -0.06 0.35
CA ILE A 43 19.13 0.81 0.40
C ILE A 43 17.98 0.05 1.06
N ILE A 44 17.75 -1.18 0.62
CA ILE A 44 16.77 -2.13 1.16
C ILE A 44 17.48 -3.38 1.72
N ARG A 45 16.77 -4.17 2.53
CA ARG A 45 17.29 -5.40 3.14
C ARG A 45 16.89 -6.63 2.33
N ASP A 46 15.63 -6.72 1.96
CA ASP A 46 15.08 -7.81 1.17
C ASP A 46 13.88 -7.33 0.36
N PHE A 47 13.46 -8.13 -0.63
CA PHE A 47 12.30 -7.81 -1.46
C PHE A 47 11.60 -9.04 -2.04
N TYR A 48 10.35 -8.83 -2.46
CA TYR A 48 9.58 -9.74 -3.29
C TYR A 48 8.88 -8.95 -4.39
N VAL A 49 8.85 -9.52 -5.60
CA VAL A 49 8.22 -8.89 -6.78
C VAL A 49 7.16 -9.82 -7.36
N THR A 50 5.94 -9.32 -7.44
CA THR A 50 4.78 -10.02 -8.00
C THR A 50 3.83 -9.04 -8.70
N ASN A 51 2.63 -9.49 -9.05
CA ASN A 51 1.58 -8.67 -9.64
C ASN A 51 0.19 -9.11 -9.18
N CYS A 52 -0.76 -8.18 -9.22
CA CYS A 52 -2.18 -8.48 -9.24
C CYS A 52 -2.75 -7.88 -10.52
N GLY A 53 -3.22 -8.72 -11.45
CA GLY A 53 -3.62 -8.23 -12.77
C GLY A 53 -2.47 -7.52 -13.49
N ASP A 54 -2.70 -6.30 -13.96
CA ASP A 54 -1.73 -5.44 -14.66
C ASP A 54 -0.87 -4.56 -13.73
N ASP A 55 -1.05 -4.66 -12.41
CA ASP A 55 -0.26 -3.91 -11.45
C ASP A 55 0.97 -4.67 -10.99
N ILE A 56 2.15 -4.05 -11.10
CA ILE A 56 3.40 -4.55 -10.51
C ILE A 56 3.43 -4.20 -9.02
N GLU A 57 3.88 -5.15 -8.20
CA GLU A 57 3.94 -5.06 -6.76
C GLU A 57 5.40 -5.21 -6.28
N LEU A 58 5.97 -4.12 -5.75
CA LEU A 58 7.32 -4.10 -5.17
C LEU A 58 7.21 -4.13 -3.64
N ILE A 59 7.38 -5.31 -3.06
CA ILE A 59 7.34 -5.50 -1.60
C ILE A 59 8.78 -5.47 -1.08
N MET A 60 9.10 -4.51 -0.22
CA MET A 60 10.47 -4.25 0.23
C MET A 60 10.53 -4.13 1.75
N THR A 61 11.58 -4.66 2.36
CA THR A 61 11.91 -4.42 3.77
C THR A 61 13.16 -3.56 3.89
N HIS A 62 13.19 -2.62 4.81
CA HIS A 62 14.34 -1.74 5.04
C HIS A 62 14.34 -1.14 6.45
N ARG A 63 15.31 -0.27 6.75
CA ARG A 63 15.45 0.41 8.07
C ARG A 63 15.53 1.92 7.91
N ARG A 64 14.73 2.48 7.00
CA ARG A 64 14.82 3.89 6.59
C ARG A 64 13.56 4.70 6.91
N GLY A 65 12.60 4.12 7.61
CA GLY A 65 11.33 4.74 7.94
C GLY A 65 10.39 4.85 6.75
N VAL A 66 9.13 5.17 7.04
CA VAL A 66 8.11 5.50 6.03
C VAL A 66 8.49 6.76 5.25
N ASP A 67 8.02 6.89 4.01
CA ASP A 67 8.28 8.04 3.14
C ASP A 67 9.78 8.29 2.85
N SER A 68 10.63 7.25 2.93
CA SER A 68 12.07 7.37 2.70
C SER A 68 12.40 7.75 1.25
N PRO A 69 13.01 8.91 0.97
CA PRO A 69 13.27 9.34 -0.41
C PRO A 69 14.15 8.36 -1.21
N GLU A 70 15.10 7.69 -0.55
CA GLU A 70 15.97 6.70 -1.20
C GLU A 70 15.20 5.45 -1.65
N VAL A 71 14.29 4.94 -0.81
CA VAL A 71 13.48 3.75 -1.13
C VAL A 71 12.45 4.09 -2.20
N HIS A 72 11.79 5.24 -2.09
CA HIS A 72 10.84 5.68 -3.12
C HIS A 72 11.54 5.97 -4.45
N LYS A 73 12.77 6.50 -4.44
CA LYS A 73 13.57 6.67 -5.65
C LYS A 73 13.94 5.34 -6.27
N LEU A 74 14.37 4.36 -5.47
CA LEU A 74 14.67 3.01 -5.95
C LEU A 74 13.44 2.38 -6.62
N ALA A 75 12.26 2.45 -5.98
CA ALA A 75 11.02 1.95 -6.55
C ALA A 75 10.65 2.67 -7.86
N TRP A 76 10.77 4.00 -7.88
CA TRP A 76 10.51 4.81 -9.08
C TRP A 76 11.40 4.41 -10.26
N GLU A 77 12.72 4.35 -10.06
CA GLU A 77 13.67 3.95 -11.11
C GLU A 77 13.45 2.50 -11.56
N THR A 78 13.02 1.63 -10.63
CA THR A 78 12.64 0.25 -10.92
C THR A 78 11.42 0.18 -11.84
N LEU A 79 10.38 0.96 -11.55
CA LEU A 79 9.15 1.04 -12.35
C LEU A 79 9.42 1.70 -13.71
N LYS A 80 10.27 2.73 -13.79
CA LYS A 80 10.70 3.32 -15.08
C LYS A 80 11.41 2.30 -15.95
N ALA A 81 12.34 1.53 -15.39
CA ALA A 81 13.05 0.49 -16.13
C ALA A 81 12.10 -0.60 -16.66
N ALA A 82 11.09 -0.99 -15.87
CA ALA A 82 10.05 -1.91 -16.33
C ALA A 82 9.17 -1.30 -17.44
N ALA A 83 8.82 -0.01 -17.33
CA ALA A 83 8.07 0.71 -18.37
C ALA A 83 8.85 0.81 -19.69
N ASP A 84 10.17 0.94 -19.65
CA ASP A 84 11.00 0.94 -20.86
C ASP A 84 10.99 -0.43 -21.55
N VAL A 85 11.04 -1.53 -20.79
CA VAL A 85 10.82 -2.89 -21.34
C VAL A 85 9.41 -3.04 -21.90
N ALA A 86 8.39 -2.46 -21.25
CA ALA A 86 7.01 -2.49 -21.73
C ALA A 86 6.86 -1.78 -23.08
N LYS A 87 7.56 -0.65 -23.28
CA LYS A 87 7.59 0.07 -24.57
C LYS A 87 8.26 -0.76 -25.65
N ASP A 88 9.42 -1.38 -25.37
CA ASP A 88 10.13 -2.23 -26.34
C ASP A 88 9.26 -3.41 -26.81
N LEU A 89 8.47 -3.96 -25.90
CA LEU A 89 7.54 -5.06 -26.17
C LEU A 89 6.19 -4.59 -26.74
N HIS A 90 5.96 -3.28 -26.88
CA HIS A 90 4.72 -2.67 -27.34
C HIS A 90 3.49 -3.13 -26.52
N LEU A 91 3.65 -3.23 -25.20
CA LEU A 91 2.56 -3.59 -24.30
C LEU A 91 1.50 -2.50 -24.23
N TYR A 92 0.27 -2.90 -23.93
CA TYR A 92 -0.83 -1.94 -23.72
C TYR A 92 -0.56 -1.14 -22.44
N GLY A 93 -0.84 0.17 -22.43
CA GLY A 93 -0.65 1.01 -21.25
C GLY A 93 0.82 1.19 -20.82
N ALA A 94 1.78 1.10 -21.74
CA ALA A 94 3.20 1.23 -21.39
C ALA A 94 3.49 2.56 -20.66
N GLY A 95 3.86 2.47 -19.37
CA GLY A 95 4.11 3.61 -18.47
C GLY A 95 2.85 4.32 -17.94
N GLN A 96 1.68 3.65 -17.91
CA GLN A 96 0.39 4.24 -17.57
C GLN A 96 0.37 5.05 -16.25
N ASP A 97 0.89 4.49 -15.17
CA ASP A 97 0.90 5.16 -13.86
C ASP A 97 2.11 6.09 -13.64
N LEU A 98 2.99 6.26 -14.63
CA LEU A 98 4.15 7.16 -14.51
C LEU A 98 3.75 8.59 -14.93
N LEU A 99 2.87 9.21 -14.14
CA LEU A 99 2.20 10.48 -14.49
C LEU A 99 3.12 11.72 -14.48
N LYS A 100 4.36 11.59 -14.00
CA LYS A 100 5.36 12.66 -13.99
C LYS A 100 6.67 12.15 -14.59
N GLU A 101 7.39 13.02 -15.29
CA GLU A 101 8.68 12.64 -15.89
C GLU A 101 9.82 12.56 -14.86
N ALA A 102 9.79 13.44 -13.83
CA ALA A 102 10.84 13.61 -12.84
C ALA A 102 10.38 13.26 -11.41
N PHE A 103 11.23 12.54 -10.67
CA PHE A 103 11.02 12.18 -9.26
C PHE A 103 11.02 13.39 -8.34
N SER A 104 10.01 13.51 -7.47
CA SER A 104 9.81 14.66 -6.56
C SER A 104 10.00 14.34 -5.08
N GLY A 105 10.86 13.37 -4.73
CA GLY A 105 11.21 13.03 -3.35
C GLY A 105 10.44 11.85 -2.76
N ASN A 106 9.17 11.68 -3.10
CA ASN A 106 8.42 10.44 -2.91
C ASN A 106 7.47 10.20 -4.11
N VAL A 107 6.96 8.97 -4.23
CA VAL A 107 6.06 8.58 -5.34
C VAL A 107 4.58 8.90 -5.08
N LYS A 108 4.21 9.36 -3.88
CA LYS A 108 2.81 9.75 -3.58
C LYS A 108 2.45 10.97 -4.43
N GLY A 109 1.35 10.90 -5.17
CA GLY A 109 0.97 11.97 -6.10
C GLY A 109 1.76 11.97 -7.42
N MET A 110 2.60 10.96 -7.66
CA MET A 110 3.27 10.71 -8.94
C MET A 110 2.59 9.61 -9.77
N GLY A 111 1.63 8.91 -9.17
CA GLY A 111 0.91 7.78 -9.75
C GLY A 111 0.96 6.54 -8.88
N PRO A 112 2.15 6.00 -8.54
CA PRO A 112 2.27 4.75 -7.78
C PRO A 112 1.51 4.76 -6.44
N GLY A 113 0.87 3.63 -6.14
CA GLY A 113 0.28 3.36 -4.83
C GLY A 113 1.36 3.01 -3.81
N VAL A 114 1.17 3.45 -2.56
CA VAL A 114 2.15 3.23 -1.48
C VAL A 114 1.43 2.84 -0.20
N ALA A 115 1.82 1.71 0.39
CA ALA A 115 1.42 1.28 1.72
C ALA A 115 2.69 0.96 2.53
N GLU A 116 2.92 1.68 3.63
CA GLU A 116 4.14 1.54 4.43
C GLU A 116 3.87 1.59 5.92
N ILE A 117 4.56 0.70 6.64
CA ILE A 117 4.44 0.55 8.09
C ILE A 117 5.83 0.35 8.69
N GLU A 118 6.17 1.15 9.70
CA GLU A 118 7.40 1.03 10.47
C GLU A 118 7.07 0.51 11.87
N PHE A 119 7.75 -0.54 12.30
CA PHE A 119 7.50 -1.21 13.57
C PHE A 119 8.80 -1.78 14.15
N ALA A 120 8.78 -2.10 15.44
CA ALA A 120 9.81 -2.94 16.04
C ALA A 120 9.37 -4.40 15.85
N GLU A 121 10.20 -5.22 15.21
CA GLU A 121 9.89 -6.64 15.01
C GLU A 121 9.63 -7.32 16.36
N ARG A 122 8.50 -8.03 16.45
CA ARG A 122 8.15 -8.91 17.56
C ARG A 122 9.06 -10.15 17.54
N GLU A 123 8.96 -11.00 18.56
CA GLU A 123 9.70 -12.28 18.60
C GLU A 123 9.43 -13.14 17.36
N SER A 124 8.19 -13.09 16.86
CA SER A 124 7.80 -13.56 15.54
C SER A 124 6.92 -12.51 14.88
N GLU A 125 7.24 -12.14 13.65
CA GLU A 125 6.58 -11.07 12.92
C GLU A 125 5.84 -11.58 11.67
N PRO A 126 4.69 -12.25 11.83
CA PRO A 126 3.85 -12.64 10.70
C PRO A 126 3.15 -11.42 10.11
N VAL A 127 3.28 -11.24 8.79
CA VAL A 127 2.65 -10.17 8.02
C VAL A 127 1.92 -10.74 6.80
N ILE A 128 0.87 -10.05 6.36
CA ILE A 128 0.12 -10.39 5.14
C ILE A 128 0.05 -9.12 4.28
N VAL A 129 0.38 -9.27 3.00
CA VAL A 129 0.24 -8.21 2.00
C VAL A 129 -0.91 -8.58 1.07
N PHE A 130 -1.93 -7.72 1.01
CA PHE A 130 -3.03 -7.84 0.06
C PHE A 130 -2.84 -6.86 -1.08
N MET A 131 -3.09 -7.32 -2.29
CA MET A 131 -2.98 -6.56 -3.54
C MET A 131 -4.25 -6.82 -4.34
N ALA A 132 -4.82 -5.77 -4.94
CA ALA A 132 -6.06 -5.88 -5.69
C ALA A 132 -6.00 -4.99 -6.94
N ASP A 133 -6.53 -5.52 -8.03
CA ASP A 133 -6.68 -4.85 -9.32
C ASP A 133 -8.18 -4.61 -9.61
N LYS A 134 -8.48 -3.60 -10.42
CA LYS A 134 -9.82 -3.18 -10.86
C LYS A 134 -10.77 -2.79 -9.72
N THR A 135 -10.22 -2.25 -8.65
CA THR A 135 -10.96 -1.67 -7.52
C THR A 135 -10.30 -0.38 -7.04
N SER A 136 -10.84 0.23 -5.99
CA SER A 136 -10.28 1.44 -5.37
C SER A 136 -9.87 1.18 -3.92
N ALA A 137 -9.16 2.12 -3.29
CA ALA A 137 -8.73 2.02 -1.89
C ALA A 137 -9.88 1.70 -0.92
N GLY A 138 -11.09 2.23 -1.18
CA GLY A 138 -12.27 1.94 -0.36
C GLY A 138 -12.76 0.49 -0.44
N GLY A 139 -12.30 -0.31 -1.40
CA GLY A 139 -12.57 -1.74 -1.47
C GLY A 139 -12.06 -2.50 -0.24
N TRP A 140 -11.08 -1.95 0.49
CA TRP A 140 -10.56 -2.52 1.73
C TRP A 140 -11.40 -2.19 2.97
N ASN A 141 -12.33 -1.23 2.89
CA ASN A 141 -13.05 -0.75 4.06
C ASN A 141 -13.80 -1.87 4.79
N LEU A 142 -14.61 -2.65 4.07
CA LEU A 142 -15.39 -3.73 4.67
C LEU A 142 -14.49 -4.86 5.21
N PRO A 143 -13.51 -5.40 4.45
CA PRO A 143 -12.57 -6.39 4.98
C PRO A 143 -11.84 -5.93 6.24
N LEU A 144 -11.34 -4.69 6.26
CA LEU A 144 -10.61 -4.14 7.40
C LEU A 144 -11.52 -3.89 8.61
N PHE A 145 -12.71 -3.33 8.39
CA PHE A 145 -13.72 -3.22 9.45
C PHE A 145 -14.00 -4.58 10.08
N ARG A 146 -14.22 -5.61 9.25
CA ARG A 146 -14.52 -6.94 9.77
C ARG A 146 -13.35 -7.54 10.54
N ALA A 147 -12.14 -7.42 10.02
CA ALA A 147 -10.95 -7.95 10.68
C ALA A 147 -10.66 -7.30 12.05
N PHE A 148 -10.98 -6.02 12.23
CA PHE A 148 -10.56 -5.25 13.41
C PHE A 148 -11.69 -4.76 14.32
N ALA A 149 -12.96 -4.86 13.91
CA ALA A 149 -14.09 -4.34 14.70
C ALA A 149 -15.34 -5.24 14.72
N ASP A 150 -15.44 -6.24 13.83
CA ASP A 150 -16.59 -7.17 13.80
C ASP A 150 -16.32 -8.41 14.68
N PRO A 151 -16.99 -8.56 15.84
CA PRO A 151 -16.80 -9.72 16.71
C PRO A 151 -17.30 -11.04 16.10
N PHE A 152 -18.10 -11.00 15.02
CA PHE A 152 -18.51 -12.20 14.27
C PHE A 152 -17.45 -12.65 13.27
N CYS A 153 -16.46 -11.80 12.98
CA CYS A 153 -15.32 -12.13 12.13
C CYS A 153 -14.08 -12.41 12.97
N THR A 154 -13.82 -11.59 13.99
CA THR A 154 -12.64 -11.68 14.84
C THR A 154 -13.04 -11.98 16.29
N ALA A 155 -13.12 -13.28 16.61
CA ALA A 155 -13.50 -13.74 17.96
C ALA A 155 -12.60 -13.19 19.07
N GLY A 156 -11.33 -12.88 18.78
CA GLY A 156 -10.37 -12.30 19.73
C GLY A 156 -10.85 -11.00 20.39
N LEU A 157 -11.68 -10.20 19.72
CA LEU A 157 -12.29 -8.99 20.31
C LEU A 157 -13.13 -9.31 21.57
N ILE A 158 -13.65 -10.54 21.66
CA ILE A 158 -14.49 -10.99 22.78
C ILE A 158 -13.70 -11.84 23.76
N ILE A 159 -12.86 -12.76 23.27
CA ILE A 159 -12.26 -13.82 24.10
C ILE A 159 -10.80 -13.58 24.48
N ASP A 160 -10.09 -12.68 23.78
CA ASP A 160 -8.70 -12.36 24.06
C ASP A 160 -8.60 -11.02 24.81
N PRO A 161 -8.20 -11.04 26.11
CA PRO A 161 -8.06 -9.82 26.90
C PRO A 161 -7.11 -8.78 26.28
N SER A 162 -6.12 -9.21 25.48
CA SER A 162 -5.16 -8.30 24.85
C SER A 162 -5.73 -7.52 23.66
N MET A 163 -6.87 -7.96 23.12
CA MET A 163 -7.58 -7.32 22.01
C MET A 163 -8.88 -6.63 22.43
N HIS A 164 -9.31 -6.80 23.69
CA HIS A 164 -10.63 -6.40 24.17
C HIS A 164 -10.88 -4.89 24.10
N ASP A 165 -9.83 -4.08 24.31
CA ASP A 165 -9.92 -2.62 24.23
C ASP A 165 -10.13 -2.11 22.79
N GLY A 166 -9.92 -2.96 21.78
CA GLY A 166 -10.20 -2.67 20.38
C GLY A 166 -9.10 -1.90 19.66
N PHE A 167 -9.52 -1.17 18.62
CA PHE A 167 -8.63 -0.62 17.60
C PHE A 167 -9.03 0.81 17.21
N ILE A 168 -8.03 1.58 16.77
CA ILE A 168 -8.16 2.95 16.27
C ILE A 168 -8.09 2.93 14.76
N PHE A 169 -9.13 3.41 14.09
CA PHE A 169 -9.21 3.53 12.64
C PHE A 169 -8.91 4.96 12.23
N THR A 170 -7.84 5.18 11.47
CA THR A 170 -7.58 6.45 10.80
C THR A 170 -8.27 6.43 9.44
N VAL A 171 -9.33 7.23 9.28
CA VAL A 171 -10.10 7.35 8.05
C VAL A 171 -9.69 8.61 7.31
N LEU A 172 -9.37 8.48 6.02
CA LEU A 172 -9.06 9.59 5.11
C LEU A 172 -10.30 9.95 4.29
N ASP A 173 -10.73 11.20 4.38
CA ASP A 173 -11.54 11.83 3.34
C ASP A 173 -10.63 12.12 2.14
N VAL A 174 -10.77 11.32 1.08
CA VAL A 174 -9.90 11.42 -0.10
C VAL A 174 -10.16 12.68 -0.92
N ILE A 175 -11.31 13.35 -0.75
CA ILE A 175 -11.67 14.57 -1.48
C ILE A 175 -11.11 15.78 -0.75
N GLU A 176 -11.38 15.89 0.55
CA GLU A 176 -10.95 17.04 1.36
C GLU A 176 -9.54 16.89 1.94
N SER A 177 -8.92 15.72 1.78
CA SER A 177 -7.61 15.38 2.37
C SER A 177 -7.56 15.54 3.89
N LYS A 178 -8.69 15.27 4.56
CA LYS A 178 -8.84 15.32 6.03
C LYS A 178 -8.79 13.93 6.62
N ARG A 179 -8.23 13.82 7.82
CA ARG A 179 -8.16 12.57 8.58
C ARG A 179 -8.95 12.69 9.87
N VAL A 180 -9.59 11.59 10.26
CA VAL A 180 -10.20 11.44 11.57
C VAL A 180 -9.80 10.08 12.15
N GLU A 181 -9.56 10.04 13.46
CA GLU A 181 -9.34 8.80 14.19
C GLU A 181 -10.62 8.43 14.92
N LEU A 182 -11.06 7.18 14.79
CA LEU A 182 -12.26 6.65 15.40
C LEU A 182 -11.93 5.37 16.15
N ASN A 183 -12.33 5.30 17.41
CA ASN A 183 -12.05 4.19 18.31
C ASN A 183 -13.21 3.19 18.26
N CYS A 184 -12.92 1.96 17.83
CA CYS A 184 -13.86 0.87 18.03
C CYS A 184 -13.56 0.17 19.35
N PRO A 185 -14.59 -0.22 20.11
CA PRO A 185 -15.99 -0.33 19.66
C PRO A 185 -16.87 0.93 19.85
N GLU A 186 -16.46 1.94 20.61
CA GLU A 186 -17.35 3.03 21.02
C GLU A 186 -17.86 3.96 19.89
N GLU A 187 -17.06 4.17 18.85
CA GLU A 187 -17.35 5.03 17.69
C GLU A 187 -17.66 4.20 16.43
N MET A 188 -18.05 2.93 16.60
CA MET A 188 -18.27 2.01 15.49
C MET A 188 -19.33 2.50 14.50
N TYR A 189 -20.42 3.10 14.99
CA TYR A 189 -21.49 3.59 14.11
C TYR A 189 -21.06 4.82 13.31
N ASP A 190 -20.28 5.72 13.91
CA ASP A 190 -19.70 6.88 13.22
C ASP A 190 -18.68 6.43 12.17
N LEU A 191 -17.85 5.43 12.50
CA LEU A 191 -16.96 4.78 11.54
C LEU A 191 -17.74 4.23 10.35
N LEU A 192 -18.76 3.41 10.59
CA LEU A 192 -19.59 2.81 9.56
C LEU A 192 -20.33 3.84 8.70
N ALA A 193 -20.77 4.96 9.29
CA ALA A 193 -21.39 6.05 8.56
C ALA A 193 -20.43 6.71 7.55
N LEU A 194 -19.13 6.76 7.86
CA LEU A 194 -18.11 7.25 6.93
C LEU A 194 -17.71 6.17 5.91
N ILE A 195 -17.18 5.04 6.37
CA ILE A 195 -16.56 4.03 5.49
C ILE A 195 -17.59 3.28 4.62
N GLY A 196 -18.88 3.44 4.92
CA GLY A 196 -20.00 3.00 4.09
C GLY A 196 -20.09 3.74 2.74
N ASP A 197 -19.44 4.90 2.60
CA ASP A 197 -19.15 5.53 1.30
C ASP A 197 -17.67 5.28 0.91
N PRO A 198 -17.36 4.13 0.28
CA PRO A 198 -15.98 3.76 -0.08
C PRO A 198 -15.39 4.64 -1.19
N HIS A 199 -16.20 5.49 -1.84
CA HIS A 199 -15.70 6.41 -2.86
C HIS A 199 -15.15 7.71 -2.26
N ARG A 200 -15.47 8.02 -1.01
CA ARG A 200 -14.98 9.24 -0.33
C ARG A 200 -14.11 8.94 0.88
N TYR A 201 -14.53 8.00 1.72
CA TYR A 201 -13.84 7.70 2.97
C TYR A 201 -13.13 6.36 2.88
N ALA A 202 -11.81 6.35 3.03
CA ALA A 202 -11.00 5.15 3.00
C ALA A 202 -10.29 4.94 4.35
N ILE A 203 -10.28 3.71 4.87
CA ILE A 203 -9.46 3.36 6.03
C ILE A 203 -7.99 3.41 5.59
N GLU A 204 -7.23 4.36 6.12
CA GLU A 204 -5.81 4.57 5.78
C GLU A 204 -4.89 3.74 6.67
N ARG A 205 -5.15 3.72 7.98
CA ARG A 205 -4.33 3.03 8.99
C ARG A 205 -5.19 2.48 10.10
N ILE A 206 -4.72 1.42 10.72
CA ILE A 206 -5.31 0.85 11.93
C ILE A 206 -4.21 0.66 12.97
N HIS A 207 -4.46 1.09 14.19
CA HIS A 207 -3.58 0.87 15.34
C HIS A 207 -4.33 0.13 16.44
N ARG A 208 -3.63 -0.69 17.22
CA ARG A 208 -4.18 -1.23 18.47
C ARG A 208 -4.36 -0.10 19.47
N LYS A 209 -5.49 -0.08 20.17
CA LYS A 209 -5.84 1.05 21.04
C LYS A 209 -4.94 1.18 22.27
N VAL A 210 -4.54 0.06 22.87
CA VAL A 210 -3.85 0.02 24.16
C VAL A 210 -2.47 0.67 24.15
N ASP A 211 -1.78 0.59 23.01
CA ASP A 211 -0.37 1.00 22.87
C ASP A 211 -0.05 1.68 21.55
N ARG A 212 -1.06 1.88 20.69
CA ARG A 212 -0.91 2.43 19.34
C ARG A 212 0.06 1.63 18.45
N GLU A 213 0.21 0.33 18.71
CA GLU A 213 0.96 -0.54 17.82
C GLU A 213 0.31 -0.53 16.42
N PRO A 214 1.06 -0.26 15.33
CA PRO A 214 0.48 -0.22 14.01
C PRO A 214 0.11 -1.63 13.54
N CYS A 215 -1.12 -1.82 13.09
CA CYS A 215 -1.66 -3.14 12.71
C CYS A 215 -1.93 -3.28 11.22
N ALA A 216 -2.36 -2.20 10.55
CA ALA A 216 -2.62 -2.20 9.12
C ALA A 216 -2.40 -0.82 8.50
N VAL A 217 -2.06 -0.81 7.20
CA VAL A 217 -1.96 0.39 6.37
C VAL A 217 -2.48 0.06 4.97
N THR A 218 -3.15 1.02 4.33
CA THR A 218 -3.63 0.88 2.94
C THR A 218 -3.00 1.94 2.04
N SER A 219 -2.96 1.66 0.73
CA SER A 219 -2.57 2.64 -0.27
C SER A 219 -3.76 3.53 -0.63
N THR A 220 -3.87 4.69 0.01
CA THR A 220 -4.99 5.64 -0.19
C THR A 220 -4.75 6.70 -1.28
N SER A 221 -3.67 6.57 -2.07
CA SER A 221 -3.39 7.49 -3.17
C SER A 221 -4.41 7.33 -4.29
N ARG A 222 -5.08 8.41 -4.71
CA ARG A 222 -6.09 8.39 -5.79
C ARG A 222 -5.55 8.98 -7.10
N LEU A 223 -5.34 8.13 -8.10
CA LEU A 223 -4.90 8.50 -9.45
C LEU A 223 -5.79 9.56 -10.11
N SER A 224 -7.11 9.45 -9.98
CA SER A 224 -8.07 10.37 -10.62
C SER A 224 -8.01 11.81 -10.11
N LEU A 225 -7.73 12.00 -8.82
CA LEU A 225 -7.53 13.33 -8.24
C LEU A 225 -6.16 13.91 -8.61
N ILE A 226 -5.16 13.04 -8.82
CA ILE A 226 -3.82 13.44 -9.28
C ILE A 226 -3.86 13.88 -10.75
N ALA A 227 -4.63 13.20 -11.59
CA ALA A 227 -4.69 13.44 -13.03
C ALA A 227 -5.82 14.39 -13.47
N GLY A 228 -6.76 14.74 -12.58
CA GLY A 228 -7.92 15.60 -12.88
C GLY A 228 -8.97 14.95 -13.81
N ARG A 229 -8.80 13.68 -14.16
CA ARG A 229 -9.71 12.86 -14.97
C ARG A 229 -9.53 11.38 -14.59
N TYR A 230 -10.49 10.53 -14.93
CA TYR A 230 -10.30 9.08 -14.83
C TYR A 230 -9.18 8.68 -15.81
N VAL A 231 -8.15 8.01 -15.29
CA VAL A 231 -7.01 7.46 -16.03
C VAL A 231 -7.01 5.96 -15.81
#